data_AF-A0AB33KLA7-F1
#
_entry.id   AF-A0AB33KLA7-F1
#
_cell.length_a   1.000
_cell.length_b   1.000
_cell.length_c   1.000
_cell.angle_alpha   90.00
_cell.angle_beta   90.00
_cell.angle_gamma   90.00
#
_symmetry.space_group_name_H-M   'P 1'
#
loop_
_entity.id
_entity.type
_entity.pdbx_description
1 polymer ?
#
loop_
_entity_poly.entity_id
_entity_poly.type
_entity_poly.pdbx_seq_one_letter_code
_entity_poly.pdbx_strand_id
1 'polypeptide(L)'
;MSAVTAPDRQDPMRIQVSRTGGFAGIARRHEVDTEGRADAAEWQALVKDVLGAARDAPPTGVPDGFRYAITVDGRTVYCADPDLTGAQRTLISRVLKEGA
;
A
#
# COMPACT_ATOMS: atom_id res chain seq x y z
N MET A 1 32.63 0.71 24.85
CA MET A 1 32.37 1.88 23.99
C MET A 1 31.46 1.42 22.87
N SER A 2 30.20 1.82 22.95
CA SER A 2 29.12 1.42 22.07
C SER A 2 29.33 2.00 20.67
N ALA A 3 29.46 1.14 19.66
CA ALA A 3 29.08 1.51 18.31
C ALA A 3 27.54 1.38 18.27
N VAL A 4 26.85 2.48 18.58
CA VAL A 4 25.46 2.64 18.13
C VAL A 4 25.53 2.58 16.60
N THR A 5 25.16 1.44 16.04
CA THR A 5 24.77 1.31 14.64
C THR A 5 23.80 2.45 14.39
N ALA A 6 24.23 3.47 13.64
CA ALA A 6 23.28 4.41 13.06
C ALA A 6 22.21 3.55 12.39
N PRO A 7 20.92 3.73 12.69
CA PRO A 7 19.90 2.99 11.96
C PRO A 7 20.22 3.21 10.49
N ASP A 8 20.39 2.10 9.77
CA ASP A 8 20.38 2.07 8.30
C ASP A 8 19.40 3.14 7.87
N ARG A 9 19.84 4.16 7.11
CA ARG A 9 18.96 5.28 6.74
C ARG A 9 17.83 4.67 5.93
N GLN A 10 16.74 4.34 6.60
CA GLN A 10 15.53 3.86 5.97
C GLN A 10 14.97 5.07 5.27
N ASP A 11 14.98 5.03 3.94
CA ASP A 11 14.35 6.07 3.14
C ASP A 11 12.89 6.19 3.61
N PRO A 12 12.45 7.38 4.05
CA PRO A 12 11.08 7.58 4.48
C PRO A 12 10.17 7.33 3.28
N MET A 13 9.35 6.27 3.39
CA MET A 13 8.45 5.85 2.33
C MET A 13 7.01 6.07 2.79
N ARG A 14 6.25 6.77 1.96
CA ARG A 14 4.86 7.11 2.23
C ARG A 14 3.94 6.25 1.38
N ILE A 15 3.13 5.45 2.07
CA ILE A 15 2.21 4.51 1.44
C ILE A 15 0.78 4.96 1.71
N GLN A 16 0.08 5.37 0.67
CA GLN A 16 -1.32 5.77 0.73
C GLN A 16 -2.19 4.74 0.01
N VAL A 17 -3.24 4.28 0.67
CA VAL A 17 -4.25 3.40 0.08
C VAL A 17 -5.59 4.10 0.11
N SER A 18 -6.22 4.22 -1.07
CA SER A 18 -7.60 4.67 -1.21
C SER A 18 -8.45 3.51 -1.71
N ARG A 19 -9.42 3.08 -0.90
CA ARG A 19 -10.43 2.11 -1.29
C ARG A 19 -11.71 2.84 -1.66
N THR A 20 -12.20 2.59 -2.87
CA THR A 20 -13.44 3.15 -3.43
C THR A 20 -14.35 2.05 -3.96
N GLY A 21 -15.66 2.26 -3.94
CA GLY A 21 -16.63 1.27 -4.37
C GLY A 21 -17.14 0.38 -3.23
N GLY A 22 -17.86 -0.68 -3.60
CA GLY A 22 -18.70 -1.45 -2.68
C GLY A 22 -20.05 -0.79 -2.43
N PHE A 23 -20.98 -1.57 -1.88
CA PHE A 23 -22.41 -1.25 -1.75
C PHE A 23 -22.72 0.06 -1.00
N ALA A 24 -21.79 0.54 -0.17
CA ALA A 24 -21.96 1.76 0.62
C ALA A 24 -21.46 3.05 -0.06
N GLY A 25 -20.69 2.96 -1.16
CA GLY A 25 -20.15 4.13 -1.85
C GLY A 25 -19.14 4.99 -1.05
N ILE A 26 -18.71 4.55 0.14
CA ILE A 26 -17.80 5.33 0.99
C ILE A 26 -16.35 5.11 0.57
N ALA A 27 -15.70 6.18 0.12
CA ALA A 27 -14.26 6.20 -0.09
C ALA A 27 -13.54 6.22 1.27
N ARG A 28 -12.68 5.22 1.53
CA ARG A 28 -11.77 5.25 2.68
C ARG A 28 -10.35 5.46 2.19
N ARG A 29 -9.66 6.44 2.76
CA ARG A 29 -8.25 6.70 2.51
C ARG A 29 -7.49 6.56 3.82
N HIS A 30 -6.42 5.77 3.77
CA HIS A 30 -5.48 5.63 4.86
C HIS A 30 -4.07 5.78 4.33
N GLU A 31 -3.18 6.27 5.18
CA GLU A 31 -1.78 6.50 4.86
C GLU A 31 -0.92 5.97 5.99
N VAL A 32 0.20 5.39 5.62
CA VAL A 32 1.25 4.94 6.54
C VAL A 32 2.56 5.56 6.10
N ASP A 33 3.23 6.21 7.05
CA ASP A 33 4.60 6.67 6.91
C ASP A 33 5.54 5.64 7.54
N THR A 34 6.57 5.21 6.82
CA THR A 34 7.55 4.25 7.32
C THR A 34 8.75 4.88 8.00
N GLU A 35 8.80 6.22 8.10
CA GLU A 35 9.89 6.92 8.78
C GLU A 35 10.02 6.48 10.25
N GLY A 36 11.23 6.06 10.64
CA GLY A 36 11.55 5.65 12.01
C GLY A 36 10.91 4.33 12.47
N ARG A 37 10.29 3.58 11.56
CA ARG A 37 9.65 2.29 11.86
C ARG A 37 10.65 1.14 11.80
N ALA A 38 10.73 0.35 12.87
CA ALA A 38 11.54 -0.87 12.87
C ALA A 38 11.13 -1.86 11.75
N ASP A 39 9.87 -1.84 11.33
CA ASP A 39 9.31 -2.68 10.27
C ASP A 39 9.38 -2.07 8.86
N ALA A 40 10.05 -0.92 8.65
CA ALA A 40 10.09 -0.25 7.35
C ALA A 40 10.63 -1.14 6.20
N ALA A 41 11.59 -2.01 6.48
CA ALA A 41 12.12 -2.96 5.49
C ALA A 41 11.05 -3.96 5.00
N GLU A 42 10.13 -4.38 5.88
CA GLU A 42 9.01 -5.25 5.47
C GLU A 42 8.03 -4.51 4.57
N TRP A 43 7.74 -3.24 4.89
CA TRP A 43 6.90 -2.39 4.06
C TRP A 43 7.51 -2.22 2.68
N GLN A 44 8.81 -1.99 2.60
CA GLN A 44 9.53 -1.80 1.34
C GLN A 44 9.50 -3.08 0.48
N ALA A 45 9.70 -4.25 1.09
CA ALA A 45 9.58 -5.52 0.39
C ALA A 45 8.16 -5.74 -0.18
N LEU A 46 7.13 -5.50 0.64
CA LEU A 46 5.72 -5.60 0.24
C LEU A 46 5.38 -4.66 -0.90
N VAL A 47 5.79 -3.39 -0.78
CA VAL A 47 5.59 -2.37 -1.82
C VAL A 47 6.25 -2.79 -3.12
N LYS A 48 7.48 -3.31 -3.07
CA LYS A 48 8.20 -3.75 -4.27
C LYS A 48 7.45 -4.89 -4.99
N ASP A 49 6.94 -5.87 -4.26
CA ASP A 49 6.11 -6.94 -4.83
C ASP A 49 4.79 -6.39 -5.41
N VAL A 50 4.15 -5.46 -4.70
CA VAL A 50 2.92 -4.82 -5.17
C VAL A 50 3.16 -4.04 -6.46
N LEU A 51 4.20 -3.21 -6.53
CA LEU A 51 4.53 -2.43 -7.71
C LEU A 51 4.97 -3.33 -8.88
N GLY A 52 5.63 -4.46 -8.61
CA GLY A 52 6.00 -5.43 -9.64
C GLY A 52 4.80 -6.19 -10.23
N ALA A 53 3.75 -6.41 -9.43
CA ALA A 53 2.55 -7.12 -9.84
C ALA A 53 1.40 -6.20 -10.26
N ALA A 54 1.44 -4.92 -9.90
CA ALA A 54 0.37 -3.97 -10.21
C ALA A 54 0.48 -3.43 -11.63
N ARG A 55 -0.67 -3.03 -12.16
CA ARG A 55 -0.79 -2.42 -13.48
C ARG A 55 -0.84 -0.89 -13.31
N ASP A 56 -0.11 -0.18 -14.18
CA ASP A 56 -0.19 1.28 -14.28
C ASP A 56 -1.56 1.76 -14.83
N ALA A 57 -2.34 0.87 -15.45
CA ALA A 57 -3.69 1.15 -15.93
C ALA A 57 -4.77 0.54 -15.02
N PRO A 58 -5.87 1.28 -14.72
CA PRO A 58 -6.97 0.75 -13.93
C PRO A 58 -7.62 -0.44 -14.68
N PRO A 59 -7.77 -1.60 -14.02
CA PRO A 59 -8.45 -2.72 -14.66
C PRO A 59 -9.91 -2.36 -14.96
N THR A 60 -10.47 -3.01 -15.99
CA THR A 60 -11.91 -3.04 -16.27
C THR A 60 -12.61 -3.81 -15.15
N GLY A 61 -12.55 -3.30 -13.92
CA GLY A 61 -13.14 -3.92 -12.75
C GLY A 61 -14.65 -4.06 -12.94
N VAL A 62 -15.24 -5.03 -12.24
CA VAL A 62 -16.68 -5.23 -12.21
C VAL A 62 -17.40 -4.03 -11.59
N PRO A 63 -18.68 -3.76 -11.93
CA PRO A 63 -19.42 -2.59 -11.45
C PRO A 63 -19.49 -2.51 -9.91
N ASP A 64 -19.62 -3.65 -9.25
CA ASP A 64 -19.80 -3.76 -7.79
C ASP A 64 -18.49 -4.04 -7.02
N GLY A 65 -17.36 -4.10 -7.73
CA GLY A 65 -16.07 -4.48 -7.15
C GLY A 65 -15.44 -3.33 -6.36
N PHE A 66 -14.74 -3.66 -5.27
CA PHE A 66 -13.86 -2.70 -4.62
C PHE A 66 -12.69 -2.37 -5.53
N ARG A 67 -12.44 -1.08 -5.71
CA ARG A 67 -11.28 -0.53 -6.42
C ARG A 67 -10.33 0.08 -5.42
N TYR A 68 -9.04 -0.13 -5.64
CA TYR A 68 -7.97 0.33 -4.77
C TYR A 68 -6.97 1.13 -5.60
N ALA A 69 -6.62 2.30 -5.10
CA ALA A 69 -5.49 3.08 -5.57
C ALA A 69 -4.42 3.05 -4.49
N ILE A 70 -3.22 2.60 -4.85
CA ILE A 70 -2.07 2.50 -3.95
C ILE A 70 -1.03 3.50 -4.46
N THR A 71 -0.75 4.54 -3.69
CA THR A 71 0.29 5.53 -3.98
C THR A 71 1.47 5.30 -3.06
N VAL A 72 2.65 5.13 -3.64
CA VAL A 72 3.93 4.98 -2.92
C VAL A 72 4.88 6.03 -3.45
N ASP A 73 5.31 6.95 -2.59
CA ASP A 73 6.26 8.01 -2.94
C ASP A 73 5.91 8.75 -4.25
N GLY A 74 4.60 8.99 -4.44
CA GLY A 74 4.05 9.66 -5.63
C GLY A 74 3.74 8.74 -6.83
N ARG A 75 4.20 7.48 -6.82
CA ARG A 75 3.83 6.49 -7.84
C ARG A 75 2.51 5.82 -7.47
N THR A 76 1.49 5.99 -8.31
CA THR A 76 0.17 5.39 -8.09
C THR A 76 -0.03 4.18 -8.98
N VAL A 77 -0.43 3.07 -8.39
CA VAL A 77 -0.86 1.87 -9.11
C VAL A 77 -2.31 1.54 -8.75
N TYR A 78 -3.00 0.89 -9.68
CA TYR A 78 -4.42 0.58 -9.55
C TYR A 78 -4.65 -0.92 -9.53
N CYS A 79 -5.49 -1.36 -8.61
CA CYS A 79 -5.90 -2.75 -8.51
C CYS A 79 -7.36 -2.84 -8.06
N ALA A 80 -8.06 -3.88 -8.48
CA ALA A 80 -9.47 -4.08 -8.16
C ALA A 80 -9.74 -5.55 -7.87
N ASP A 81 -10.78 -5.82 -7.08
CA ASP A 81 -11.29 -7.18 -6.89
C ASP A 81 -12.00 -7.65 -8.17
N PRO A 82 -11.88 -8.93 -8.59
CA PRO A 82 -11.20 -10.05 -7.93
C PRO A 82 -9.72 -10.25 -8.31
N ASP A 83 -9.14 -9.36 -9.13
CA ASP A 83 -7.78 -9.49 -9.68
C ASP A 83 -6.64 -9.15 -8.69
N LEU A 84 -6.94 -9.03 -7.38
CA LEU A 84 -5.94 -8.69 -6.37
C LEU A 84 -4.94 -9.83 -6.15
N THR A 85 -3.66 -9.50 -6.21
CA THR A 85 -2.60 -10.42 -5.79
C THR A 85 -2.52 -10.51 -4.27
N GLY A 86 -1.90 -11.59 -3.76
CA GLY A 86 -1.68 -11.76 -2.33
C GLY A 86 -0.92 -10.59 -1.69
N ALA A 87 0.12 -10.08 -2.36
CA ALA A 87 0.89 -8.93 -1.88
C ALA A 87 0.05 -7.65 -1.81
N GLN A 88 -0.77 -7.37 -2.84
CA GLN A 88 -1.67 -6.22 -2.86
C GLN A 88 -2.68 -6.29 -1.72
N ARG A 89 -3.32 -7.46 -1.54
CA ARG A 89 -4.29 -7.68 -0.47
C ARG A 89 -3.65 -7.48 0.90
N THR A 90 -2.46 -8.03 1.13
CA THR A 90 -1.72 -7.86 2.38
C THR A 90 -1.40 -6.39 2.64
N LEU A 91 -0.87 -5.67 1.65
CA LEU A 91 -0.53 -4.26 1.79
C LEU A 91 -1.78 -3.42 2.11
N ILE A 92 -2.86 -3.59 1.34
CA ILE A 92 -4.13 -2.90 1.56
C ILE A 92 -4.65 -3.17 2.98
N SER A 93 -4.72 -4.43 3.40
CA SER A 93 -5.19 -4.78 4.73
C SER A 93 -4.30 -4.22 5.84
N ARG A 94 -2.97 -4.20 5.66
CA ARG A 94 -2.03 -3.63 6.64
C ARG A 94 -2.22 -2.12 6.75
N VAL A 95 -2.27 -1.39 5.63
CA VAL A 95 -2.49 0.07 5.63
C VAL A 95 -3.85 0.46 6.21
N LEU A 96 -4.92 -0.26 5.85
CA LEU A 96 -6.26 -0.01 6.39
C LEU A 96 -6.38 -0.34 7.89
N LYS A 97 -5.53 -1.23 8.42
CA LYS A 97 -5.49 -1.57 9.84
C LYS A 97 -4.68 -0.56 10.65
N GLU A 98 -3.52 -0.15 10.14
CA GLU A 98 -2.61 0.78 10.81
C GLU A 98 -3.13 2.22 10.81
N GLY A 99 -3.91 2.62 9.79
CA GLY A 99 -4.52 3.94 9.72
C GLY A 99 -5.88 4.08 10.41
N ALA A 100 -6.37 3.06 11.14
CA ALA A 100 -7.68 3.04 11.80
C ALA A 100 -7.63 3.57 13.23
#